data_AF-V5EHL1-F1
#
_entry.id   AF-V5EHL1-F1
#
_cell.length_a   1.000
_cell.length_b   1.000
_cell.length_c   1.000
_cell.angle_alpha   90.00
_cell.angle_beta   90.00
_cell.angle_gamma   90.00
#
_symmetry.space_group_name_H-M   'P 1'
#
loop_
_entity.id
_entity.type
_entity.pdbx_description
1 polymer ?
#
loop_
_entity_poly.entity_id
_entity_poly.type
_entity_poly.pdbx_seq_one_letter_code
_entity_poly.pdbx_strand_id
1 'polypeptide(L)'
;MVLYFTSTAVDPPATIYMGKDKFENEELLKYGLERDIWFHVDKLSSAHVYLRLPEHIESWESIPEALVSDCSQLVKANSIEGNKKSNLTIIYTPWANVKKSGDMAVGAVTFHNDRKVKRFHVKEKDNAAVNRLNKTKKEVQVDHEAERQDRLRQEGRVKKAKAIEDKKAQQAEQKKRKEEVEARDYSKLYTAEAMEEERKRKEERKLAKANGNGNASADEDDDHDDGMDSDDSFM
;
A
#
# COMPACT_ATOMS: atom_id res chain seq x y z
N MET A 1 11.88 16.16 -22.82
CA MET A 1 12.39 17.00 -21.71
C MET A 1 11.29 17.36 -20.74
N VAL A 2 11.52 17.02 -19.47
CA VAL A 2 10.61 17.30 -18.35
C VAL A 2 11.24 18.36 -17.46
N LEU A 3 10.42 19.31 -17.03
CA LEU A 3 10.81 20.38 -16.12
C LEU A 3 10.32 20.01 -14.72
N TYR A 4 11.24 19.81 -13.79
CA TYR A 4 10.95 19.53 -12.39
C TYR A 4 11.09 20.80 -11.54
N PHE A 5 10.22 20.93 -10.55
CA PHE A 5 10.16 22.01 -9.57
C PHE A 5 9.96 21.40 -8.18
N THR A 6 10.47 22.08 -7.16
CA THR A 6 10.30 21.67 -5.77
C THR A 6 9.53 22.77 -5.05
N SER A 7 8.34 22.43 -4.53
CA SER A 7 7.57 23.35 -3.70
C SER A 7 7.91 23.13 -2.24
N THR A 8 8.32 24.20 -1.57
CA THR A 8 8.57 24.27 -0.12
C THR A 8 7.31 24.68 0.66
N ALA A 9 6.13 24.65 0.03
CA ALA A 9 4.86 24.98 0.68
C ALA A 9 4.41 23.90 1.69
N VAL A 10 4.99 22.72 1.60
CA VAL A 10 4.77 21.59 2.51
C VAL A 10 6.13 21.03 2.94
N ASP A 11 6.16 20.43 4.13
CA ASP A 11 7.33 19.74 4.66
C ASP A 11 6.95 18.28 4.95
N PRO A 12 7.60 17.27 4.32
CA PRO A 12 8.65 17.37 3.30
C PRO A 12 8.24 18.06 1.98
N PRO A 13 9.20 18.69 1.24
CA PRO A 13 8.92 19.38 -0.02
C PRO A 13 8.24 18.51 -1.07
N ALA A 14 7.27 19.09 -1.78
CA ALA A 14 6.55 18.41 -2.85
C ALA A 14 7.24 18.55 -4.21
N THR A 15 7.14 17.50 -5.03
CA THR A 15 7.68 17.50 -6.39
C THR A 15 6.57 17.88 -7.38
N ILE A 16 6.83 18.91 -8.17
CA ILE A 16 5.97 19.38 -9.25
C ILE A 16 6.74 19.21 -10.55
N TYR A 17 6.09 18.79 -11.62
CA TYR A 17 6.75 18.66 -12.92
C TYR A 17 5.80 18.98 -14.08
N MET A 18 6.35 19.36 -15.22
CA MET A 18 5.59 19.63 -16.45
C MET A 18 6.42 19.34 -17.68
N GLY A 19 5.76 19.05 -18.81
CA GLY A 19 6.43 18.89 -20.09
C GLY A 19 6.90 20.24 -20.63
N LYS A 20 8.03 20.23 -21.34
CA LYS A 20 8.55 21.44 -21.98
C LYS A 20 7.62 21.95 -23.10
N ASP A 21 6.94 21.03 -23.77
CA ASP A 21 6.02 21.33 -24.86
C ASP A 21 4.80 20.38 -24.85
N LYS A 22 3.95 20.54 -25.88
CA LYS A 22 2.71 19.75 -26.01
C LYS A 22 2.95 18.26 -26.25
N PHE A 23 4.04 17.86 -26.89
CA PHE A 23 4.35 16.44 -27.15
C PHE A 23 4.85 15.77 -25.88
N GLU A 24 5.72 16.45 -25.14
CA GLU A 24 6.19 16.02 -23.82
C GLU A 24 5.02 15.87 -22.83
N ASN A 25 4.02 16.76 -22.91
CA ASN A 25 2.81 16.65 -22.09
C ASN A 25 1.99 15.39 -22.40
N GLU A 26 1.96 14.93 -23.65
CA GLU A 26 1.29 13.68 -24.02
C GLU A 26 2.04 12.46 -23.55
N GLU A 27 3.38 12.50 -23.63
CA GLU A 27 4.21 11.43 -23.11
C GLU A 27 4.10 11.30 -21.59
N LEU A 28 4.15 12.42 -20.87
CA LEU A 28 3.89 12.46 -19.43
C LEU A 28 2.51 11.93 -19.07
N LEU A 29 1.49 12.25 -19.86
CA LEU A 29 0.14 11.74 -19.64
C LEU A 29 0.07 10.22 -19.82
N LYS A 30 0.87 9.63 -20.70
CA LYS A 30 0.92 8.17 -20.91
C LYS A 30 1.60 7.43 -19.75
N TYR A 31 2.58 8.07 -19.10
CA TYR A 31 3.43 7.43 -18.10
C TYR A 31 3.19 7.90 -16.64
N GLY A 32 2.15 8.70 -16.41
CA GLY A 32 1.80 9.19 -15.08
C GLY A 32 1.58 8.09 -14.04
N LEU A 33 1.72 8.47 -12.76
CA LEU A 33 1.49 7.59 -11.62
C LEU A 33 0.11 7.82 -11.00
N GLU A 34 -0.36 6.85 -10.22
CA GLU A 34 -1.63 6.94 -9.50
C GLU A 34 -1.67 8.09 -8.48
N ARG A 35 -0.51 8.42 -7.89
CA ARG A 35 -0.35 9.52 -6.94
C ARG A 35 -0.13 10.88 -7.61
N ASP A 36 -0.10 10.94 -8.94
CA ASP A 36 0.08 12.19 -9.66
C ASP A 36 -1.26 12.90 -9.86
N ILE A 37 -1.25 14.22 -9.67
CA ILE A 37 -2.41 15.09 -9.84
C ILE A 37 -2.14 16.03 -10.99
N TRP A 38 -3.06 16.08 -11.93
CA TRP A 38 -2.99 16.91 -13.11
C TRP A 38 -3.67 18.25 -12.87
N PHE A 39 -3.03 19.34 -13.31
CA PHE A 39 -3.51 20.71 -13.23
C PHE A 39 -3.51 21.38 -14.60
N HIS A 40 -4.52 22.21 -14.85
CA HIS A 40 -4.69 22.95 -16.10
C HIS A 40 -5.59 24.19 -15.92
N VAL A 41 -5.46 25.19 -16.78
CA VAL A 41 -6.40 26.34 -16.79
C VAL A 41 -7.73 25.91 -17.39
N ASP A 42 -8.86 26.26 -16.77
CA ASP A 42 -10.17 25.95 -17.36
C ASP A 42 -10.35 26.65 -18.72
N LYS A 43 -10.69 25.88 -19.75
CA LYS A 43 -11.05 26.35 -21.11
C LYS A 43 -9.98 27.13 -21.89
N LEU A 44 -8.76 27.27 -21.35
CA LEU A 44 -7.66 27.99 -22.02
C LEU A 44 -6.49 27.05 -22.27
N SER A 45 -5.74 27.29 -23.35
CA SER A 45 -4.50 26.56 -23.59
C SER A 45 -3.46 26.91 -22.52
N SER A 46 -2.97 25.88 -21.82
CA SER A 46 -1.96 26.04 -20.77
C SER A 46 -1.06 24.81 -20.66
N ALA A 47 0.08 24.95 -19.99
CA ALA A 47 0.92 23.82 -19.66
C ALA A 47 0.18 22.81 -18.78
N HIS A 48 0.43 21.51 -19.00
CA HIS A 48 -0.03 20.45 -18.11
C HIS A 48 0.97 20.32 -16.97
N VAL A 49 0.57 20.76 -15.78
CA VAL A 49 1.40 20.65 -14.58
C VAL A 49 0.93 19.44 -13.77
N TYR A 50 1.88 18.66 -13.30
CA TYR A 50 1.65 17.49 -12.48
C TYR A 50 2.26 17.69 -11.10
N LEU A 51 1.49 17.39 -10.07
CA LEU A 51 1.95 17.32 -8.69
C LEU A 51 2.08 15.85 -8.29
N ARG A 52 3.27 15.44 -7.87
CA ARG A 52 3.44 14.13 -7.25
C ARG A 52 3.09 14.25 -5.78
N LEU A 53 1.99 13.61 -5.36
CA LEU A 53 1.58 13.62 -3.96
C LEU A 53 2.69 13.02 -3.08
N PRO A 54 3.20 13.79 -2.10
CA PRO A 54 4.10 13.25 -1.09
C PRO A 54 3.45 12.10 -0.31
N GLU A 55 4.27 11.21 0.25
CA GLU A 55 3.77 10.04 0.97
C GLU A 55 2.89 10.39 2.16
N HIS A 56 3.19 11.51 2.84
CA HIS A 56 2.46 12.02 3.99
C HIS A 56 1.06 12.57 3.66
N ILE A 57 0.77 12.83 2.38
CA ILE A 57 -0.58 13.24 1.95
C ILE A 57 -1.32 11.98 1.50
N GLU A 58 -2.27 11.54 2.33
CA GLU A 58 -3.04 10.31 2.09
C GLU A 58 -3.97 10.43 0.87
N SER A 59 -4.58 11.59 0.66
CA SER A 59 -5.59 11.80 -0.39
C SER A 59 -5.32 13.06 -1.21
N TRP A 60 -5.67 12.98 -2.50
CA TRP A 60 -5.72 14.15 -3.39
C TRP A 60 -6.75 15.19 -2.95
N GLU A 61 -7.65 14.83 -2.03
CA GLU A 61 -8.63 15.76 -1.50
C GLU A 61 -8.10 16.63 -0.37
N SER A 62 -7.05 16.17 0.32
CA SER A 62 -6.47 16.80 1.51
C SER A 62 -5.17 17.57 1.21
N ILE A 63 -5.03 18.07 -0.03
CA ILE A 63 -3.84 18.84 -0.42
C ILE A 63 -3.91 20.22 0.25
N PRO A 64 -2.84 20.66 0.93
CA PRO A 64 -2.77 22.00 1.49
C PRO A 64 -2.99 23.07 0.41
N GLU A 65 -3.80 24.07 0.74
CA GLU A 65 -4.14 25.15 -0.19
C GLU A 65 -2.90 25.89 -0.70
N ALA A 66 -1.87 26.03 0.12
CA ALA A 66 -0.60 26.63 -0.27
C ALA A 66 0.07 25.88 -1.44
N LEU A 67 0.00 24.55 -1.45
CA LEU A 67 0.56 23.71 -2.51
C LEU A 67 -0.30 23.76 -3.78
N VAL A 68 -1.63 23.77 -3.63
CA VAL A 68 -2.57 23.98 -4.75
C VAL A 68 -2.34 25.36 -5.38
N SER A 69 -2.10 26.40 -4.56
CA SER A 69 -1.79 27.75 -5.01
C SER A 69 -0.49 27.77 -5.81
N ASP A 70 0.58 27.16 -5.32
CA ASP A 70 1.86 27.05 -6.04
C ASP A 70 1.71 26.41 -7.42
N CYS A 71 1.03 25.27 -7.49
CA CYS A 71 0.74 24.60 -8.76
C CYS A 71 -0.11 25.48 -9.69
N SER A 72 -1.14 26.13 -9.14
CA SER A 72 -2.06 26.99 -9.89
C SER A 72 -1.38 28.22 -10.47
N GLN A 73 -0.47 28.85 -9.70
CA GLN A 73 0.34 29.97 -10.15
C GLN A 73 1.31 29.55 -11.25
N LEU A 74 1.91 28.36 -11.13
CA LEU A 74 2.80 27.82 -12.18
C LEU A 74 2.05 27.54 -13.48
N VAL A 75 0.86 26.93 -13.42
CA VAL A 75 -0.01 26.69 -14.58
C VAL A 75 -0.41 28.01 -15.25
N LYS A 76 -0.82 29.00 -14.44
CA LYS A 76 -1.19 30.33 -14.93
C LYS A 76 -0.02 31.02 -15.61
N ALA A 77 1.17 30.98 -15.02
CA ALA A 77 2.37 31.60 -15.57
C ALA A 77 2.80 30.97 -16.90
N ASN A 78 2.56 29.66 -17.07
CA ASN A 78 2.87 28.89 -18.28
C ASN A 78 1.64 28.73 -19.22
N SER A 79 0.67 29.64 -19.14
CA SER A 79 -0.44 29.73 -20.09
C SER A 79 -0.28 30.97 -20.97
N ILE A 80 -0.38 30.80 -22.29
CA ILE A 80 -0.21 31.87 -23.28
C ILE A 80 -1.23 32.99 -23.04
N GLU A 81 -2.51 32.62 -22.90
CA GLU A 81 -3.58 33.57 -22.61
C GLU A 81 -3.78 33.78 -21.11
N GLY A 82 -3.65 32.72 -20.31
CA GLY A 82 -3.96 32.74 -18.89
C GLY A 82 -3.01 33.60 -18.05
N ASN A 83 -1.78 33.78 -18.50
CA ASN A 83 -0.82 34.65 -17.81
C ASN A 83 -1.26 36.13 -17.80
N LYS A 84 -2.06 36.58 -18.80
CA LYS A 84 -2.51 37.97 -18.93
C LYS A 84 -3.89 38.24 -18.32
N LYS A 85 -4.73 37.21 -18.17
CA LYS A 85 -6.10 37.35 -17.65
C LYS A 85 -6.10 37.29 -16.12
N SER A 86 -6.88 38.13 -15.45
CA SER A 86 -7.17 37.97 -14.01
C SER A 86 -8.36 37.02 -13.80
N ASN A 87 -8.61 36.61 -12.55
CA ASN A 87 -9.75 35.79 -12.15
C ASN A 87 -9.91 34.49 -12.96
N LEU A 88 -8.85 33.68 -12.99
CA LEU A 88 -8.87 32.41 -13.69
C LEU A 88 -9.24 31.27 -12.77
N THR A 89 -9.97 30.31 -13.33
CA THR A 89 -10.22 29.03 -12.68
C THR A 89 -9.17 28.03 -13.15
N ILE A 90 -8.45 27.45 -12.21
CA ILE A 90 -7.57 26.32 -12.44
C ILE A 90 -8.34 25.06 -12.04
N ILE A 91 -8.29 24.05 -12.89
CA ILE A 91 -8.85 22.74 -12.60
C ILE A 91 -7.75 21.79 -12.21
N TYR A 92 -8.04 20.91 -11.26
CA TYR A 92 -7.15 19.83 -10.90
C TYR A 92 -7.91 18.53 -10.63
N THR A 93 -7.30 17.41 -11.01
CA THR A 93 -7.89 16.08 -10.89
C THR A 93 -6.79 15.03 -10.82
N PRO A 94 -7.02 13.88 -10.17
CA PRO A 94 -6.08 12.76 -10.21
C PRO A 94 -5.77 12.36 -11.65
N TRP A 95 -4.52 12.00 -11.94
CA TRP A 95 -4.09 11.57 -13.28
C TRP A 95 -4.96 10.43 -13.82
N ALA A 96 -5.33 9.47 -12.98
CA ALA A 96 -6.21 8.35 -13.33
C ALA A 96 -7.62 8.76 -13.84
N ASN A 97 -8.05 10.00 -13.59
CA ASN A 97 -9.33 10.53 -14.07
C ASN A 97 -9.21 11.23 -15.44
N VAL A 98 -7.98 11.50 -15.90
CA VAL A 98 -7.75 12.13 -17.20
C VAL A 98 -7.85 11.08 -18.29
N LYS A 99 -8.74 11.33 -19.26
CA LYS A 99 -8.99 10.47 -20.41
C LYS A 99 -8.43 11.11 -21.68
N LYS A 100 -7.63 10.35 -22.42
CA LYS A 100 -7.21 10.68 -23.78
C LYS A 100 -7.69 9.59 -24.74
N SER A 101 -8.39 10.00 -25.80
CA SER A 101 -8.79 9.16 -26.93
C SER A 101 -7.88 9.47 -28.11
N GLY A 102 -7.59 8.47 -28.96
CA GLY A 102 -6.70 8.62 -30.11
C GLY A 102 -7.16 9.69 -31.12
N ASP A 103 -8.47 9.92 -31.21
CA ASP A 103 -9.05 10.92 -32.12
C ASP A 103 -8.94 12.37 -31.61
N MET A 104 -8.52 12.57 -30.36
CA MET A 104 -8.43 13.92 -29.78
C MET A 104 -7.13 14.61 -30.16
N ALA A 105 -7.24 15.86 -30.63
CA ALA A 105 -6.11 16.71 -30.99
C ALA A 105 -5.04 16.79 -29.90
N VAL A 106 -3.79 17.02 -30.30
CA VAL A 106 -2.65 17.07 -29.38
C VAL A 106 -2.88 18.10 -28.27
N GLY A 107 -2.77 17.67 -27.02
CA GLY A 107 -3.05 18.50 -25.84
C GLY A 107 -4.51 18.62 -25.42
N ALA A 108 -5.47 18.15 -26.23
CA ALA A 108 -6.86 18.03 -25.78
C ALA A 108 -7.01 16.79 -24.90
N VAL A 109 -7.66 16.96 -23.74
CA VAL A 109 -7.98 15.91 -22.78
C VAL A 109 -9.44 16.01 -22.36
N THR A 110 -10.04 14.87 -22.00
CA THR A 110 -11.37 14.81 -21.39
C THR A 110 -11.27 14.11 -20.04
N PHE A 111 -12.36 14.04 -19.28
CA PHE A 111 -12.36 13.40 -17.96
C PHE A 111 -13.24 12.15 -17.97
N HIS A 112 -12.86 11.15 -17.17
CA HIS A 112 -13.70 9.98 -16.92
C HIS A 112 -14.89 10.33 -16.03
N ASN A 113 -14.68 11.19 -15.03
CA ASN A 113 -15.71 11.64 -14.12
C ASN A 113 -15.50 13.12 -13.74
N ASP A 114 -16.43 13.97 -14.17
CA ASP A 114 -16.39 15.41 -13.89
C ASP A 114 -16.53 15.74 -12.40
N ARG A 115 -17.11 14.85 -11.59
CA ARG A 115 -17.23 15.04 -10.13
C ARG A 115 -15.88 14.97 -9.41
N LYS A 116 -14.88 14.32 -10.02
CA LYS A 116 -13.51 14.24 -9.50
C LYS A 116 -12.63 15.41 -9.97
N VAL A 117 -13.22 16.44 -10.56
CA VAL A 117 -12.53 17.66 -10.97
C VAL A 117 -12.81 18.76 -9.96
N LYS A 118 -11.77 19.19 -9.25
CA LYS A 118 -11.85 20.33 -8.34
C LYS A 118 -11.41 21.61 -9.04
N ARG A 119 -11.96 22.74 -8.59
CA ARG A 119 -11.74 24.06 -9.17
C ARG A 119 -11.11 24.97 -8.11
N PHE A 120 -10.04 25.65 -8.48
CA PHE A 120 -9.34 26.62 -7.65
C PHE A 120 -9.34 27.98 -8.34
N HIS A 121 -9.73 29.03 -7.61
CA HIS A 121 -9.86 30.37 -8.18
C HIS A 121 -8.62 31.20 -7.89
N VAL A 122 -7.95 31.67 -8.94
CA VAL A 122 -6.76 32.53 -8.85
C VAL A 122 -7.13 33.94 -9.32
N LYS A 123 -7.23 34.87 -8.36
CA LYS A 123 -7.53 36.29 -8.63
C LYS A 123 -6.43 36.93 -9.47
N GLU A 124 -5.20 36.88 -8.98
CA GLU A 124 -4.05 37.54 -9.58
C GLU A 124 -2.83 36.62 -9.61
N LYS A 125 -1.88 36.98 -10.47
CA LYS A 125 -0.61 36.25 -10.56
C LYS A 125 0.29 36.65 -9.40
N ASP A 126 0.72 35.67 -8.63
CA ASP A 126 1.75 35.85 -7.61
C ASP A 126 3.13 35.60 -8.21
N ASN A 127 3.83 36.68 -8.54
CA ASN A 127 5.19 36.60 -9.08
C ASN A 127 6.20 36.07 -8.05
N ALA A 128 5.96 36.25 -6.75
CA ALA A 128 6.88 35.78 -5.71
C ALA A 128 6.88 34.25 -5.64
N ALA A 129 5.69 33.64 -5.67
CA ALA A 129 5.53 32.19 -5.72
C ALA A 129 6.17 31.59 -6.99
N VAL A 130 5.88 32.18 -8.16
CA VAL A 130 6.44 31.72 -9.45
C VAL A 130 7.96 31.84 -9.47
N ASN A 131 8.53 32.95 -8.98
CA ASN A 131 9.97 33.14 -8.92
C ASN A 131 10.64 32.17 -7.95
N ARG A 132 10.01 31.85 -6.82
CA ARG A 132 10.49 30.83 -5.89
C ARG A 132 10.56 29.46 -6.56
N LEU A 133 9.50 29.05 -7.26
CA LEU A 133 9.47 27.77 -7.98
C LEU A 133 10.52 27.73 -9.09
N ASN A 134 10.64 28.80 -9.88
CA ASN A 134 11.63 28.87 -10.97
C ASN A 134 13.08 28.75 -10.50
N LYS A 135 13.41 29.14 -9.26
CA LYS A 135 14.75 28.90 -8.68
C LYS A 135 15.07 27.42 -8.49
N THR A 136 14.04 26.60 -8.29
CA THR A 136 14.17 25.14 -8.12
C THR A 136 14.02 24.36 -9.42
N LYS A 137 13.86 25.07 -10.54
CA LYS A 137 13.65 24.47 -11.86
C LYS A 137 14.85 23.62 -12.26
N LYS A 138 14.60 22.35 -12.56
CA LYS A 138 15.58 21.41 -13.11
C LYS A 138 15.05 20.85 -14.42
N GLU A 139 15.82 21.00 -15.49
CA GLU A 139 15.48 20.39 -16.77
C GLU A 139 16.14 19.02 -16.84
N VAL A 140 15.33 17.98 -17.00
CA VAL A 140 15.82 16.59 -17.04
C VAL A 140 15.32 15.95 -18.33
N GLN A 141 16.24 15.29 -19.03
CA GLN A 141 15.88 14.39 -20.12
C GLN A 141 15.56 13.03 -19.50
N VAL A 142 14.27 12.71 -19.42
CA VAL A 142 13.77 11.47 -18.83
C VAL A 142 13.49 10.49 -19.95
N ASP A 143 14.03 9.28 -19.84
CA ASP A 143 13.58 8.15 -20.64
C ASP A 143 12.40 7.48 -19.91
N HIS A 144 11.19 7.86 -20.32
CA HIS A 144 9.96 7.43 -19.67
C HIS A 144 9.72 5.92 -19.79
N GLU A 145 10.22 5.29 -20.85
CA GLU A 145 10.06 3.85 -21.05
C GLU A 145 10.97 3.06 -20.12
N ALA A 146 12.23 3.48 -20.00
CA ALA A 146 13.18 2.88 -19.05
C ALA A 146 12.68 3.00 -17.59
N GLU A 147 12.20 4.18 -17.19
CA GLU A 147 11.68 4.41 -15.83
C GLU A 147 10.44 3.52 -15.54
N ARG A 148 9.56 3.35 -16.53
CA ARG A 148 8.40 2.44 -16.40
C ARG A 148 8.85 0.99 -16.26
N GLN A 149 9.82 0.53 -17.06
CA GLN A 149 10.32 -0.83 -16.98
C GLN A 149 10.97 -1.10 -15.63
N ASP A 150 11.76 -0.15 -15.11
CA ASP A 150 12.37 -0.25 -13.78
C ASP A 150 11.34 -0.33 -12.67
N ARG A 151 10.28 0.49 -12.76
CA ARG A 151 9.16 0.44 -11.82
C ARG A 151 8.46 -0.92 -11.84
N LEU A 152 8.12 -1.44 -13.03
CA LEU A 152 7.51 -2.76 -13.16
C LEU A 152 8.41 -3.87 -12.61
N ARG A 153 9.73 -3.76 -12.79
CA ARG A 153 10.71 -4.68 -12.19
C ARG A 153 10.71 -4.60 -10.66
N GLN A 154 10.69 -3.39 -10.09
CA GLN A 154 10.66 -3.19 -8.64
C GLN A 154 9.34 -3.66 -8.02
N GLU A 155 8.20 -3.28 -8.58
CA GLU A 155 6.89 -3.77 -8.15
C GLU A 155 6.81 -5.29 -8.22
N GLY A 156 7.35 -5.90 -9.28
CA GLY A 156 7.47 -7.35 -9.41
C GLY A 156 8.33 -7.98 -8.31
N ARG A 157 9.44 -7.34 -7.92
CA ARG A 157 10.28 -7.80 -6.80
C ARG A 157 9.55 -7.71 -5.46
N VAL A 158 8.85 -6.61 -5.19
CA VAL A 158 8.07 -6.42 -3.95
C VAL A 158 6.94 -7.44 -3.87
N LYS A 159 6.17 -7.64 -4.95
CA LYS A 159 5.09 -8.64 -5.00
C LYS A 159 5.63 -10.07 -4.77
N LYS A 160 6.77 -10.41 -5.38
CA LYS A 160 7.43 -11.71 -5.16
C LYS A 160 7.91 -11.87 -3.71
N ALA A 161 8.52 -10.84 -3.14
CA ALA A 161 8.98 -10.87 -1.74
C ALA A 161 7.81 -11.07 -0.78
N LYS A 162 6.72 -10.31 -0.96
CA LYS A 162 5.50 -10.45 -0.16
C LYS A 162 4.87 -11.84 -0.31
N ALA A 163 4.78 -12.38 -1.54
CA ALA A 163 4.26 -13.72 -1.76
C ALA A 163 5.10 -14.82 -1.10
N ILE A 164 6.44 -14.65 -1.05
CA ILE A 164 7.33 -15.58 -0.33
C ILE A 164 7.11 -15.48 1.18
N GLU A 165 6.97 -14.26 1.71
CA GLU A 165 6.68 -14.01 3.12
C GLU A 165 5.33 -14.59 3.54
N ASP A 166 4.27 -14.32 2.78
CA ASP A 166 2.92 -14.85 3.00
C ASP A 166 2.92 -16.39 2.97
N LYS A 167 3.62 -17.00 2.00
CA LYS A 167 3.76 -18.46 1.91
C LYS A 167 4.51 -19.04 3.11
N LYS A 168 5.57 -18.37 3.58
CA LYS A 168 6.33 -18.80 4.75
C LYS A 168 5.49 -18.67 6.03
N ALA A 169 4.70 -17.60 6.17
CA ALA A 169 3.77 -17.41 7.28
C ALA A 169 2.70 -18.51 7.31
N GLN A 170 2.07 -18.81 6.16
CA GLN A 170 1.08 -19.88 6.05
C GLN A 170 1.67 -21.26 6.38
N GLN A 171 2.90 -21.56 5.92
CA GLN A 171 3.56 -22.82 6.25
C GLN A 171 3.90 -22.94 7.75
N ALA A 172 4.32 -21.84 8.38
CA ALA A 172 4.59 -21.82 9.82
C ALA A 172 3.31 -22.03 10.63
N GLU A 173 2.19 -21.40 10.24
CA GLU A 173 0.89 -21.56 10.88
C GLU A 173 0.35 -22.98 10.70
N GLN A 174 0.46 -23.56 9.50
CA GLN A 174 0.10 -24.96 9.27
C GLN A 174 0.95 -25.92 10.10
N LYS A 175 2.25 -25.67 10.26
CA LYS A 175 3.13 -26.50 11.08
C LYS A 175 2.73 -26.42 12.56
N LYS A 176 2.48 -25.21 13.08
CA LYS A 176 1.98 -25.01 14.46
C LYS A 176 0.64 -25.71 14.68
N ARG A 177 -0.31 -25.57 13.75
CA ARG A 177 -1.60 -26.25 13.85
C ARG A 177 -1.46 -27.77 13.83
N LYS A 178 -0.55 -28.31 13.01
CA LYS A 178 -0.25 -29.75 13.02
C LYS A 178 0.38 -30.18 14.34
N GLU A 179 1.35 -29.44 14.86
CA GLU A 179 1.98 -29.72 16.16
C GLU A 179 0.97 -29.65 17.31
N GLU A 180 0.04 -28.68 17.29
CA GLU A 180 -1.05 -28.60 18.27
C GLU A 180 -2.05 -29.75 18.15
N VAL A 181 -2.41 -30.15 16.93
CA VAL A 181 -3.28 -31.31 16.70
C VAL A 181 -2.58 -32.59 17.14
N GLU A 182 -1.30 -32.78 16.80
CA GLU A 182 -0.49 -33.92 17.23
C GLU A 182 -0.28 -33.95 18.75
N ALA A 183 -0.18 -32.79 19.42
CA ALA A 183 -0.11 -32.70 20.87
C ALA A 183 -1.47 -32.97 21.55
N ARG A 184 -2.59 -32.62 20.90
CA ARG A 184 -3.95 -32.92 21.36
C ARG A 184 -4.40 -34.34 21.02
N ASP A 185 -3.79 -34.96 20.02
CA ASP A 185 -4.08 -36.32 19.60
C ASP A 185 -3.37 -37.32 20.54
N TYR A 186 -4.07 -37.65 21.64
CA TYR A 186 -3.68 -38.65 22.62
C TYR A 186 -3.70 -40.10 22.07
N SER A 187 -3.94 -40.33 20.77
CA SER A 187 -3.98 -41.69 20.20
C SER A 187 -2.68 -42.48 20.38
N LYS A 188 -1.54 -41.81 20.55
CA LYS A 188 -0.26 -42.48 20.86
C LYS A 188 -0.22 -43.11 22.27
N LEU A 189 -1.04 -42.64 23.22
CA LEU A 189 -1.15 -43.23 24.56
C LEU A 189 -1.98 -44.52 24.58
N TYR A 190 -2.84 -44.75 23.57
CA TYR A 190 -3.69 -45.95 23.45
C TYR A 190 -3.20 -46.94 22.39
N THR A 191 -1.94 -46.85 21.97
CA THR A 191 -1.35 -47.86 21.10
C THR A 191 -1.18 -49.18 21.88
N ALA A 192 -1.39 -50.32 21.22
CA ALA A 192 -1.31 -51.64 21.86
C ALA A 192 0.06 -51.89 22.52
N GLU A 193 1.11 -51.32 21.95
CA GLU A 193 2.48 -51.39 22.47
C GLU A 193 2.66 -50.56 23.76
N ALA A 194 2.10 -49.35 23.82
CA ALA A 194 2.09 -48.53 25.03
C ALA A 194 1.28 -49.17 26.17
N MET A 195 0.14 -49.82 25.85
CA MET A 195 -0.64 -50.58 26.82
C MET A 195 0.07 -51.86 27.29
N GLU A 196 0.81 -52.53 26.41
CA GLU A 196 1.57 -53.74 26.76
C GLU A 196 2.79 -53.40 27.65
N GLU A 197 3.48 -52.30 27.38
CA GLU A 197 4.52 -51.77 28.27
C GLU A 197 3.97 -51.36 29.63
N GLU A 198 2.80 -50.71 29.68
CA GLU A 198 2.17 -50.32 30.94
C GLU A 198 1.75 -51.57 31.75
N ARG A 199 1.25 -52.60 31.08
CA ARG A 199 0.96 -53.91 31.69
C ARG A 199 2.22 -54.58 32.23
N LYS A 200 3.32 -54.62 31.46
CA LYS A 200 4.61 -55.16 31.92
C LYS A 200 5.13 -54.40 33.14
N ARG A 201 5.06 -53.07 33.13
CA ARG A 201 5.46 -52.22 34.26
C ARG A 201 4.59 -52.43 35.50
N LYS A 202 3.29 -52.66 35.33
CA LYS A 202 2.37 -53.04 36.42
C LYS A 202 2.69 -54.43 36.97
N GLU A 203 3.01 -55.40 36.11
CA GLU A 203 3.42 -56.75 36.51
C GLU A 203 4.75 -56.75 37.27
N GLU A 204 5.75 -55.98 36.81
CA GLU A 204 7.03 -55.80 37.51
C GLU A 204 6.85 -55.12 38.87
N ARG A 205 6.00 -54.09 38.98
CA ARG A 205 5.64 -53.46 40.26
C ARG A 205 4.96 -54.44 41.21
N LYS A 206 4.06 -55.30 40.70
CA LYS A 206 3.41 -56.35 41.51
C LYS A 206 4.41 -57.41 41.97
N LEU A 207 5.34 -57.81 41.10
CA LEU A 207 6.39 -58.78 41.43
C LEU A 207 7.38 -58.22 42.46
N ALA A 208 7.75 -56.94 42.35
CA ALA A 208 8.58 -56.24 43.34
C ALA A 208 7.89 -56.11 44.71
N LYS A 209 6.56 -55.85 44.72
CA LYS A 209 5.75 -55.88 45.95
C LYS A 209 5.60 -57.28 46.54
N ALA A 210 5.56 -58.33 45.71
CA ALA A 210 5.43 -59.72 46.15
C ALA A 210 6.76 -60.30 46.69
N ASN A 211 7.90 -59.87 46.17
CA ASN A 211 9.23 -60.32 46.63
C ASN A 211 9.81 -59.47 47.77
N GLY A 212 9.18 -58.34 48.13
CA GLY A 212 9.59 -57.48 49.24
C GLY A 212 8.70 -57.69 50.47
N ASN A 213 9.12 -58.55 51.40
CA ASN A 213 8.47 -58.63 52.71
C ASN A 213 8.94 -57.47 53.60
N GLY A 214 8.06 -56.48 53.80
CA GLY A 214 8.07 -55.57 54.95
C GLY A 214 8.79 -54.24 54.78
N ASN A 215 8.09 -53.20 54.32
CA ASN A 215 7.82 -52.03 55.16
C ASN A 215 6.67 -51.22 54.58
N ALA A 216 5.57 -51.10 55.32
CA ALA A 216 4.46 -50.25 54.97
C ALA A 216 4.82 -48.79 55.29
N SER A 217 4.93 -47.96 54.27
CA SER A 217 4.67 -46.52 54.37
C SER A 217 3.79 -46.14 53.20
N ALA A 218 2.62 -45.62 53.55
CA ALA A 218 1.62 -45.07 52.66
C ALA A 218 2.24 -44.08 51.68
N ASP A 219 1.74 -44.10 50.45
CA ASP A 219 1.27 -42.87 49.81
C ASP A 219 0.09 -43.27 48.91
N GLU A 220 -1.03 -42.65 49.24
CA GLU A 220 -2.30 -42.63 48.53
C GLU A 220 -2.06 -42.04 47.14
N ASP A 221 -2.65 -42.66 46.12
CA ASP A 221 -3.09 -41.90 44.95
C ASP A 221 -4.37 -42.57 44.44
N ASP A 222 -5.44 -41.78 44.57
CA ASP A 222 -6.83 -42.01 44.19
C ASP A 222 -6.98 -42.69 42.82
N ASP A 223 -7.56 -43.88 42.80
CA ASP A 223 -8.29 -44.37 41.62
C ASP A 223 -9.60 -43.58 41.53
N HIS A 224 -9.56 -42.37 40.98
CA HIS A 224 -10.77 -41.65 40.58
C HIS A 224 -11.30 -42.28 39.28
N ASP A 225 -12.17 -43.26 39.46
CA ASP A 225 -13.07 -43.79 38.43
C ASP A 225 -14.12 -42.72 38.10
N ASP A 226 -13.75 -41.77 37.23
CA ASP A 226 -14.72 -40.86 36.62
C ASP A 226 -15.53 -41.63 35.58
N GLY A 227 -16.57 -42.30 36.08
CA GLY A 227 -17.66 -42.84 35.29
C GLY A 227 -18.20 -41.76 34.36
N MET A 228 -18.17 -42.06 33.06
CA MET A 228 -18.89 -41.34 32.03
C MET A 228 -20.38 -41.32 32.35
N ASP A 229 -20.86 -40.27 33.00
CA ASP A 229 -22.27 -39.90 32.95
C ASP A 229 -22.51 -39.13 31.65
N SER A 230 -23.34 -39.75 30.82
CA SER A 230 -23.84 -39.22 29.57
C SER A 230 -25.01 -38.30 29.89
N ASP A 231 -24.80 -36.99 29.77
CA ASP A 231 -25.90 -36.03 29.81
C ASP A 231 -26.02 -35.32 28.46
N ASP A 232 -26.81 -35.96 27.60
CA ASP A 232 -27.32 -35.43 26.35
C ASP A 232 -28.50 -34.51 26.70
N SER A 233 -28.22 -33.22 26.91
CA SER A 233 -29.28 -32.21 27.07
C SER A 233 -28.86 -30.81 26.59
N PHE A 234 -29.52 -30.39 25.50
CA PHE A 234 -29.77 -29.01 25.07
C PHE A 234 -28.58 -28.09 24.70
N MET A 235 -28.32 -27.94 23.39
CA MET A 235 -28.64 -26.73 22.58
C MET A 235 -28.20 -26.90 21.12
#